data_AF-A0A917AZ74-F1
#
_entry.id   AF-A0A917AZ74-F1
#
_cell.length_a   1.000
_cell.length_b   1.000
_cell.length_c   1.000
_cell.angle_alpha   90.00
_cell.angle_beta   90.00
_cell.angle_gamma   90.00
#
_symmetry.space_group_name_H-M   'P 1'
#
loop_
_entity.id
_entity.type
_entity.pdbx_description
1 polymer ?
#
loop_
_entity_poly.entity_id
_entity_poly.type
_entity_poly.pdbx_seq_one_letter_code
_entity_poly.pdbx_strand_id
1 'polypeptide(L)'
;MSAETPDDPPRSPQASPELRRADAEGADAPVTAAVAEAQAAPEAARKPPAAPVSAANAARFLKIIVEDDRAATALADAYRGRHTVADALWWRAHPLTDAPSGAIDPASERADLQVRAYSRSGVDSPDVSIVDPATNESVLMPARAAPLFVLERQLEADAEALDAAVQDARAELARAETRAAERSAALARAAALADDESLDDEFDDGAAANAEGALGGTRANGRSATTWRRRSQVWMWTAVACGVLLLGGVALVVVEQVAPEATPGFALLPGAAGTGIPSPSATETAGGTSLGLTIFEDPTLAPSIPPANIDPYYKPDSLRLLGVADTDLTVYAVENRIDQPCLLAVYTDGTQSATCVTKEEFASMGIELRITSLRVNGVSSSYPYRSAAQDVVFWNPDGSYGVSSSPQKSPTSGPAG
;
A
#
# COMPACT_ATOMS: atom_id res chain seq x y z
N MET A 1 40.50 2.41 -55.20
CA MET A 1 41.32 3.57 -55.62
C MET A 1 40.70 4.80 -54.96
N SER A 2 41.45 5.42 -54.04
CA SER A 2 41.25 6.76 -53.46
C SER A 2 39.93 6.99 -52.69
N ALA A 3 39.85 7.73 -51.58
CA ALA A 3 40.74 8.75 -51.05
C ALA A 3 40.65 8.82 -49.52
N GLU A 4 41.80 9.12 -48.95
CA GLU A 4 42.11 9.66 -47.61
C GLU A 4 41.12 10.76 -47.16
N THR A 5 40.74 10.76 -45.88
CA THR A 5 40.08 11.89 -45.21
C THR A 5 40.85 12.16 -43.90
N PRO A 6 41.26 13.41 -43.61
CA PRO A 6 42.19 13.71 -42.53
C PRO A 6 41.51 14.03 -41.19
N ASP A 7 42.24 13.66 -40.13
CA ASP A 7 42.04 14.02 -38.72
C ASP A 7 42.01 15.54 -38.49
N ASP A 8 41.05 16.00 -37.69
CA ASP A 8 40.97 17.37 -37.18
C ASP A 8 40.75 17.30 -35.64
N PRO A 9 41.72 17.75 -34.81
CA PRO A 9 41.57 17.69 -33.35
C PRO A 9 40.76 18.87 -32.79
N PRO A 10 39.97 18.67 -31.71
CA PRO A 10 39.14 19.73 -31.15
C PRO A 10 39.96 20.79 -30.41
N ARG A 11 39.77 22.05 -30.82
CA ARG A 11 40.30 23.27 -30.18
C ARG A 11 39.77 23.44 -28.76
N SER A 12 40.68 23.65 -27.81
CA SER A 12 40.41 24.16 -26.47
C SER A 12 39.92 25.62 -26.52
N PRO A 13 38.91 26.03 -25.73
CA PRO A 13 38.55 27.44 -25.59
C PRO A 13 39.55 28.14 -24.66
N GLN A 14 40.21 29.16 -25.20
CA GLN A 14 41.07 30.09 -24.47
C GLN A 14 40.24 30.94 -23.49
N ALA A 15 40.77 31.06 -22.27
CA ALA A 15 40.39 32.06 -21.29
C ALA A 15 40.60 33.49 -21.83
N SER A 16 39.61 34.35 -21.63
CA SER A 16 39.78 35.80 -21.73
C SER A 16 39.83 36.40 -20.31
N PRO A 17 40.90 37.15 -19.97
CA PRO A 17 41.01 37.86 -18.70
C PRO A 17 40.55 39.31 -18.84
N GLU A 18 40.24 39.92 -17.69
CA GLU A 18 40.27 41.36 -17.40
C GLU A 18 39.36 42.29 -18.22
N LEU A 19 38.44 43.01 -17.54
CA LEU A 19 38.62 44.43 -17.22
C LEU A 19 37.34 45.02 -16.56
N ARG A 20 37.52 45.58 -15.36
CA ARG A 20 36.97 46.87 -14.85
C ARG A 20 36.41 46.79 -13.44
N ARG A 21 37.34 47.03 -12.50
CA ARG A 21 37.16 47.92 -11.35
C ARG A 21 36.43 49.20 -11.78
N ALA A 22 35.33 49.49 -11.12
CA ALA A 22 34.84 50.84 -10.91
C ALA A 22 34.40 50.93 -9.45
N ASP A 23 35.10 51.80 -8.73
CA ASP A 23 34.83 52.22 -7.38
C ASP A 23 33.44 52.83 -7.25
N ALA A 24 32.72 52.47 -6.18
CA ALA A 24 31.65 53.28 -5.62
C ALA A 24 31.54 52.95 -4.12
N GLU A 25 32.36 53.66 -3.35
CA GLU A 25 32.11 53.96 -1.94
C GLU A 25 30.69 54.52 -1.75
N GLY A 26 30.04 54.10 -0.66
CA GLY A 26 28.99 54.90 -0.03
C GLY A 26 27.59 54.28 -0.02
N ALA A 27 27.33 53.42 0.97
CA ALA A 27 26.12 53.47 1.80
C ALA A 27 26.13 52.31 2.82
N ASP A 28 26.88 52.49 3.91
CA ASP A 28 26.57 51.79 5.17
C ASP A 28 25.22 52.31 5.67
N ALA A 29 24.14 51.71 5.20
CA ALA A 29 22.82 51.79 5.81
C ALA A 29 22.48 50.40 6.38
N PRO A 30 22.05 50.29 7.64
CA PRO A 30 21.84 49.00 8.29
C PRO A 30 20.67 48.26 7.64
N VAL A 31 20.96 47.20 6.89
CA VAL A 31 20.00 46.22 6.34
C VAL A 31 19.38 45.33 7.43
N THR A 32 19.63 45.63 8.71
CA THR A 32 19.08 44.87 9.85
C THR A 32 17.62 45.22 10.20
N ALA A 33 17.01 46.25 9.59
CA ALA A 33 15.63 46.64 9.90
C ALA A 33 14.57 46.03 8.97
N ALA A 34 14.91 45.67 7.72
CA ALA A 34 13.92 45.21 6.73
C ALA A 34 13.61 43.70 6.80
N VAL A 35 14.42 42.91 7.52
CA VAL A 35 14.16 41.47 7.75
C VAL A 35 13.33 41.24 9.02
N ALA A 36 13.28 42.22 9.94
CA ALA A 36 12.51 42.11 11.18
C ALA A 36 11.00 42.36 11.00
N GLU A 37 10.58 43.03 9.93
CA GLU A 37 9.17 43.42 9.75
C GLU A 37 8.31 42.36 9.02
N ALA A 38 8.93 41.34 8.42
CA ALA A 38 8.23 40.20 7.82
C ALA A 38 7.93 39.04 8.81
N GLN A 39 8.50 39.07 10.02
CA GLN A 39 8.33 38.02 11.04
C GLN A 39 7.26 38.33 12.09
N ALA A 40 6.59 39.48 11.99
CA ALA A 40 5.51 39.88 12.90
C ALA A 40 4.12 39.76 12.27
N ALA A 41 3.90 38.81 11.36
CA ALA A 41 2.55 38.40 11.02
C ALA A 41 1.93 37.77 12.27
N PRO A 42 0.79 38.27 12.78
CA PRO A 42 0.26 37.84 14.06
C PRO A 42 -0.03 36.34 14.01
N GLU A 43 0.49 35.62 15.01
CA GLU A 43 0.23 34.21 15.36
C GLU A 43 -1.26 33.91 15.64
N ALA A 44 -2.15 34.84 15.31
CA ALA A 44 -3.57 34.76 15.48
C ALA A 44 -4.18 33.85 14.40
N ALA A 45 -4.54 32.64 14.83
CA ALA A 45 -5.35 31.64 14.12
C ALA A 45 -4.62 30.78 13.08
N ARG A 46 -3.50 30.15 13.45
CA ARG A 46 -3.14 28.87 12.82
C ARG A 46 -4.29 27.89 13.05
N LYS A 47 -5.07 27.62 12.01
CA LYS A 47 -6.08 26.55 11.98
C LYS A 47 -5.38 25.27 12.48
N PRO A 48 -5.94 24.53 13.45
CA PRO A 48 -5.32 23.30 13.92
C PRO A 48 -5.03 22.38 12.73
N PRO A 49 -3.90 21.64 12.74
CA PRO A 49 -3.58 20.73 11.65
C PRO A 49 -4.75 19.78 11.43
N ALA A 50 -5.08 19.55 10.16
CA ALA A 50 -6.13 18.59 9.80
C ALA A 50 -5.75 17.21 10.32
N ALA A 51 -6.73 16.43 10.77
CA ALA A 51 -6.48 15.05 11.14
C ALA A 51 -5.99 14.29 9.90
N PRO A 52 -4.98 13.41 10.05
CA PRO A 52 -4.41 12.70 8.91
C PRO A 52 -5.45 11.80 8.25
N VAL A 53 -5.45 11.78 6.92
CA VAL A 53 -6.33 10.89 6.15
C VAL A 53 -5.87 9.45 6.33
N SER A 54 -6.72 8.62 6.95
CA SER A 54 -6.45 7.19 7.11
C SER A 54 -6.46 6.46 5.76
N ALA A 55 -5.75 5.32 5.68
CA ALA A 55 -5.71 4.48 4.47
C ALA A 55 -7.12 4.08 3.99
N ALA A 56 -8.01 3.71 4.91
CA ALA A 56 -9.40 3.35 4.60
C ALA A 56 -10.18 4.54 3.99
N ASN A 57 -9.99 5.75 4.53
CA ASN A 57 -10.60 6.95 3.97
C ASN A 57 -10.00 7.30 2.60
N ALA A 58 -8.69 7.13 2.42
CA ALA A 58 -8.04 7.35 1.13
C ALA A 58 -8.59 6.42 0.04
N ALA A 59 -8.73 5.11 0.33
CA ALA A 59 -9.32 4.15 -0.59
C ALA A 59 -10.79 4.49 -0.93
N ARG A 60 -11.56 4.91 0.06
CA ARG A 60 -12.94 5.39 -0.13
C ARG A 60 -12.99 6.64 -1.03
N PHE A 61 -12.14 7.64 -0.79
CA PHE A 61 -12.10 8.85 -1.59
C PHE A 61 -11.65 8.58 -3.02
N LEU A 62 -10.70 7.67 -3.22
CA LEU A 62 -10.29 7.23 -4.55
C LEU A 62 -11.48 6.69 -5.36
N LYS A 63 -12.30 5.83 -4.75
CA LYS A 63 -13.54 5.34 -5.38
C LYS A 63 -14.50 6.48 -5.74
N ILE A 64 -14.69 7.44 -4.83
CA ILE A 64 -15.60 8.58 -5.03
C ILE A 64 -15.15 9.44 -6.21
N ILE A 65 -13.85 9.78 -6.30
CA ILE A 65 -13.36 10.64 -7.39
C ILE A 65 -13.36 9.94 -8.76
N VAL A 66 -13.33 8.61 -8.80
CA VAL A 66 -13.50 7.84 -10.05
C VAL A 66 -14.97 7.87 -10.53
N GLU A 67 -15.92 7.93 -9.60
CA GLU A 67 -17.36 7.90 -9.91
C GLU A 67 -18.02 9.29 -10.02
N ASP A 68 -17.34 10.36 -9.60
CA ASP A 68 -17.90 11.71 -9.52
C ASP A 68 -16.89 12.80 -9.92
N ASP A 69 -17.05 13.33 -11.15
CA ASP A 69 -16.17 14.36 -11.72
C ASP A 69 -16.09 15.65 -10.89
N ARG A 70 -17.17 16.01 -10.16
CA ARG A 70 -17.18 17.23 -9.34
C ARG A 70 -16.32 17.05 -8.11
N ALA A 71 -16.39 15.89 -7.47
CA ALA A 71 -15.50 15.55 -6.37
C ALA A 71 -14.04 15.49 -6.83
N ALA A 72 -13.77 14.87 -7.99
CA ALA A 72 -12.45 14.82 -8.58
C ALA A 72 -11.87 16.22 -8.82
N THR A 73 -12.66 17.11 -9.45
CA THR A 73 -12.26 18.49 -9.73
C THR A 73 -12.02 19.27 -8.44
N ALA A 74 -12.93 19.21 -7.47
CA ALA A 74 -12.79 19.93 -6.21
C ALA A 74 -11.53 19.51 -5.43
N LEU A 75 -11.22 18.21 -5.43
CA LEU A 75 -10.03 17.70 -4.76
C LEU A 75 -8.75 18.06 -5.52
N ALA A 76 -8.76 17.99 -6.85
CA ALA A 76 -7.63 18.41 -7.69
C ALA A 76 -7.33 19.91 -7.56
N ASP A 77 -8.37 20.76 -7.51
CA ASP A 77 -8.24 22.21 -7.34
C ASP A 77 -7.67 22.59 -5.96
N ALA A 78 -8.01 21.82 -4.93
CA ALA A 78 -7.53 22.01 -3.56
C ALA A 78 -6.12 21.44 -3.33
N TYR A 79 -5.73 20.41 -4.07
CA TYR A 79 -4.44 19.74 -3.89
C TYR A 79 -3.27 20.63 -4.37
N ARG A 80 -2.23 20.70 -3.53
CA ARG A 80 -1.02 21.51 -3.75
C ARG A 80 0.27 20.68 -3.74
N GLY A 81 0.15 19.36 -3.62
CA GLY A 81 1.31 18.46 -3.67
C GLY A 81 1.84 18.29 -5.10
N ARG A 82 2.92 17.53 -5.22
CA ARG A 82 3.69 17.41 -6.49
C ARG A 82 3.10 16.41 -7.49
N HIS A 83 2.23 15.52 -7.01
CA HIS A 83 1.71 14.40 -7.79
C HIS A 83 0.28 14.65 -8.27
N THR A 84 -0.32 13.70 -8.98
CA THR A 84 -1.77 13.77 -9.19
C THR A 84 -2.48 13.39 -7.90
N VAL A 85 -3.66 13.97 -7.67
CA VAL A 85 -4.43 13.69 -6.46
C VAL A 85 -4.86 12.22 -6.36
N ALA A 86 -5.07 11.56 -7.51
CA ALA A 86 -5.40 10.14 -7.57
C ALA A 86 -4.21 9.27 -7.14
N ASP A 87 -2.99 9.59 -7.60
CA ASP A 87 -1.78 8.85 -7.18
C ASP A 87 -1.49 9.05 -5.69
N ALA A 88 -1.64 10.29 -5.18
CA ALA A 88 -1.44 10.58 -3.76
C ALA A 88 -2.44 9.82 -2.87
N LEU A 89 -3.71 9.76 -3.25
CA LEU A 89 -4.71 8.92 -2.58
C LEU A 89 -4.40 7.44 -2.68
N TRP A 90 -3.91 6.98 -3.85
CA TRP A 90 -3.51 5.60 -4.05
C TRP A 90 -2.40 5.18 -3.09
N TRP A 91 -1.28 5.93 -3.03
CA TRP A 91 -0.16 5.60 -2.15
C TRP A 91 -0.52 5.69 -0.67
N ARG A 92 -1.43 6.61 -0.29
CA ARG A 92 -1.97 6.65 1.08
C ARG A 92 -2.75 5.38 1.44
N ALA A 93 -3.44 4.78 0.47
CA ALA A 93 -4.19 3.54 0.65
C ALA A 93 -3.33 2.27 0.47
N HIS A 94 -2.31 2.33 -0.40
CA HIS A 94 -1.47 1.21 -0.82
C HIS A 94 0.01 1.63 -0.82
N PRO A 95 0.61 1.77 0.37
CA PRO A 95 1.99 2.23 0.47
C PRO A 95 2.96 1.26 -0.22
N LEU A 96 4.01 1.83 -0.83
CA LEU A 96 5.08 1.12 -1.56
C LEU A 96 4.59 0.36 -2.80
N THR A 97 3.46 0.76 -3.37
CA THR A 97 2.95 0.19 -4.63
C THR A 97 2.88 1.26 -5.72
N ASP A 98 3.19 0.86 -6.95
CA ASP A 98 3.03 1.76 -8.10
C ASP A 98 1.56 2.16 -8.27
N ALA A 99 1.34 3.44 -8.58
CA ALA A 99 0.00 3.95 -8.83
C ALA A 99 -0.55 3.42 -10.16
N PRO A 100 -1.89 3.39 -10.35
CA PRO A 100 -2.51 2.96 -11.61
C PRO A 100 -2.08 3.78 -12.84
N SER A 101 -1.57 4.99 -12.64
CA SER A 101 -0.98 5.83 -13.67
C SER A 101 0.40 5.34 -14.15
N GLY A 102 1.02 4.41 -13.43
CA GLY A 102 2.40 3.96 -13.61
C GLY A 102 3.43 4.77 -12.82
N ALA A 103 3.00 5.75 -12.02
CA ALA A 103 3.91 6.50 -11.15
C ALA A 103 4.39 5.65 -9.97
N ILE A 104 5.70 5.65 -9.73
CA ILE A 104 6.33 4.95 -8.60
C ILE A 104 6.05 5.72 -7.30
N ASP A 105 5.74 5.01 -6.21
CA ASP A 105 5.60 5.62 -4.88
C ASP A 105 6.92 6.28 -4.45
N PRO A 106 6.95 7.60 -4.17
CA PRO A 106 8.15 8.28 -3.69
C PRO A 106 8.74 7.67 -2.41
N ALA A 107 7.92 6.99 -1.58
CA ALA A 107 8.39 6.31 -0.38
C ALA A 107 9.26 5.08 -0.68
N SER A 108 9.22 4.54 -1.90
CA SER A 108 10.05 3.40 -2.31
C SER A 108 11.56 3.72 -2.25
N GLU A 109 11.96 4.97 -2.48
CA GLU A 109 13.36 5.41 -2.41
C GLU A 109 13.94 5.40 -0.98
N ARG A 110 13.07 5.35 0.04
CA ARG A 110 13.46 5.51 1.45
C ARG A 110 14.40 4.42 1.91
N ALA A 111 14.14 3.16 1.53
CA ALA A 111 14.96 2.02 1.96
C ALA A 111 16.41 2.17 1.47
N ASP A 112 16.61 2.49 0.19
CA ASP A 112 17.94 2.69 -0.39
C ASP A 112 18.68 3.89 0.21
N LEU A 113 17.94 4.95 0.55
CA LEU A 113 18.48 6.12 1.24
C LEU A 113 18.87 5.82 2.69
N GLN A 114 18.08 5.03 3.42
CA GLN A 114 18.41 4.59 4.77
C GLN A 114 19.67 3.71 4.76
N VAL A 115 19.78 2.75 3.83
CA VAL A 115 20.98 1.93 3.68
C VAL A 115 22.22 2.81 3.46
N ARG A 116 22.13 3.81 2.59
CA ARG A 116 23.23 4.75 2.34
C ARG A 116 23.57 5.58 3.57
N ALA A 117 22.57 6.18 4.21
CA ALA A 117 22.74 7.05 5.38
C ALA A 117 23.39 6.32 6.56
N TYR A 118 23.01 5.06 6.81
CA TYR A 118 23.48 4.27 7.95
C TYR A 118 24.59 3.26 7.62
N SER A 119 25.10 3.24 6.38
CA SER A 119 26.22 2.37 6.01
C SER A 119 27.52 2.70 6.78
N ARG A 120 28.35 1.69 7.06
CA ARG A 120 29.67 1.94 7.70
C ARG A 120 30.66 2.69 6.79
N SER A 121 30.50 2.57 5.47
CA SER A 121 31.44 3.15 4.50
C SER A 121 31.44 4.68 4.44
N GLY A 122 30.50 5.35 5.12
CA GLY A 122 30.37 6.81 5.10
C GLY A 122 30.64 7.53 6.43
N VAL A 123 31.29 6.87 7.40
CA VAL A 123 31.57 7.46 8.73
C VAL A 123 32.31 8.79 8.63
N ASP A 124 33.15 8.96 7.60
CA ASP A 124 33.94 10.18 7.37
C ASP A 124 33.25 11.19 6.43
N SER A 125 31.94 11.06 6.20
CA SER A 125 31.19 12.03 5.40
C SER A 125 31.24 13.41 6.08
N PRO A 126 31.57 14.50 5.35
CA PRO A 126 31.55 15.84 5.93
C PRO A 126 30.13 16.22 6.34
N ASP A 127 30.01 17.06 7.36
CA ASP A 127 28.74 17.66 7.74
C ASP A 127 28.33 18.74 6.74
N VAL A 128 27.03 18.82 6.45
CA VAL A 128 26.40 19.83 5.61
C VAL A 128 25.27 20.48 6.39
N SER A 129 25.09 21.78 6.16
CA SER A 129 23.96 22.53 6.71
C SER A 129 22.84 22.57 5.69
N ILE A 130 21.65 22.08 6.06
CA ILE A 130 20.45 22.07 5.23
C ILE A 130 19.40 22.91 5.92
N VAL A 131 18.72 23.78 5.16
CA VAL A 131 17.58 24.54 5.66
C VAL A 131 16.34 23.66 5.56
N ASP A 132 15.71 23.38 6.70
CA ASP A 132 14.43 22.68 6.75
C ASP A 132 13.33 23.59 6.19
N PRO A 133 12.63 23.21 5.11
CA PRO A 133 11.61 24.07 4.51
C PRO A 133 10.39 24.29 5.41
N ALA A 134 10.13 23.41 6.40
CA ALA A 134 8.98 23.52 7.28
C ALA A 134 9.22 24.50 8.44
N THR A 135 10.42 24.48 9.03
CA THR A 135 10.78 25.33 10.18
C THR A 135 11.62 26.54 9.80
N ASN A 136 12.19 26.55 8.59
CA ASN A 136 13.20 27.52 8.14
C ASN A 136 14.46 27.54 9.04
N GLU A 137 14.70 26.47 9.80
CA GLU A 137 15.88 26.30 10.64
C GLU A 137 16.98 25.54 9.89
N SER A 138 18.23 25.88 10.16
CA SER A 138 19.37 25.17 9.60
C SER A 138 19.73 23.96 10.46
N VAL A 139 19.69 22.77 9.87
CA VAL A 139 20.06 21.51 10.51
C VAL A 139 21.43 21.07 9.98
N LEU A 140 22.35 20.78 10.90
CA LEU A 140 23.67 20.23 10.56
C LEU A 140 23.60 18.70 10.61
N MET A 141 23.98 18.03 9.52
CA MET A 141 23.98 16.57 9.43
C MET A 141 25.05 16.06 8.46
N PRO A 142 25.45 14.78 8.54
CA PRO A 142 26.37 14.20 7.56
C PRO A 142 25.80 14.29 6.13
N ALA A 143 26.61 14.66 5.14
CA ALA A 143 26.20 14.83 3.73
C ALA A 143 25.44 13.63 3.15
N ARG A 144 25.77 12.41 3.58
CA ARG A 144 25.07 11.18 3.17
C ARG A 144 23.63 11.05 3.71
N ALA A 145 23.31 11.68 4.84
CA ALA A 145 21.98 11.65 5.44
C ALA A 145 21.07 12.75 4.86
N ALA A 146 21.68 13.77 4.23
CA ALA A 146 20.98 14.88 3.59
C ALA A 146 19.83 14.45 2.66
N PRO A 147 20.01 13.49 1.74
CA PRO A 147 18.94 13.15 0.79
C PRO A 147 17.80 12.38 1.45
N LEU A 148 18.08 11.57 2.48
CA LEU A 148 17.03 10.92 3.28
C LEU A 148 16.17 11.96 4.01
N PHE A 149 16.81 12.93 4.67
CA PHE A 149 16.10 14.02 5.35
C PHE A 149 15.23 14.83 4.37
N VAL A 150 15.76 15.17 3.20
CA VAL A 150 15.01 15.88 2.16
C VAL A 150 13.81 15.06 1.68
N LEU A 151 13.98 13.75 1.46
CA LEU A 151 12.87 12.88 1.06
C LEU A 151 11.80 12.80 2.16
N GLU A 152 12.19 12.62 3.42
CA GLU A 152 11.23 12.54 4.54
C GLU A 152 10.41 13.82 4.69
N ARG A 153 11.05 14.99 4.58
CA ARG A 153 10.34 16.28 4.57
C ARG A 153 9.41 16.44 3.38
N GLN A 154 9.80 15.94 2.21
CA GLN A 154 8.94 15.94 1.04
C GLN A 154 7.71 15.05 1.21
N LEU A 155 7.89 13.83 1.74
CA LEU A 155 6.78 12.91 2.01
C LEU A 155 5.80 13.49 3.04
N GLU A 156 6.32 14.14 4.08
CA GLU A 156 5.51 14.84 5.09
C GLU A 156 4.71 15.99 4.47
N ALA A 157 5.36 16.85 3.67
CA ALA A 157 4.69 17.95 2.97
C ALA A 157 3.62 17.49 1.97
N ASP A 158 3.89 16.42 1.21
CA ASP A 158 2.91 15.85 0.28
C ASP A 158 1.70 15.23 1.03
N ALA A 159 1.92 14.63 2.21
CA ALA A 159 0.87 14.11 3.07
C ALA A 159 0.01 15.22 3.68
N GLU A 160 0.63 16.29 4.20
CA GLU A 160 -0.08 17.46 4.72
C GLU A 160 -0.90 18.16 3.63
N ALA A 161 -0.34 18.28 2.41
CA ALA A 161 -1.05 18.85 1.27
C ALA A 161 -2.29 18.02 0.89
N LEU A 162 -2.21 16.70 0.98
CA LEU A 162 -3.36 15.81 0.75
C LEU A 162 -4.41 15.96 1.86
N ASP A 163 -3.99 15.97 3.12
CA ASP A 163 -4.89 16.08 4.27
C ASP A 163 -5.64 17.43 4.24
N ALA A 164 -4.95 18.52 3.91
CA ALA A 164 -5.55 19.84 3.70
C ALA A 164 -6.55 19.84 2.53
N ALA A 165 -6.19 19.25 1.39
CA ALA A 165 -7.06 19.16 0.22
C ALA A 165 -8.36 18.39 0.52
N VAL A 166 -8.27 17.26 1.23
CA VAL A 166 -9.43 16.48 1.66
C VAL A 166 -10.32 17.30 2.60
N GLN A 167 -9.73 18.03 3.55
CA GLN A 167 -10.49 18.86 4.46
C GLN A 167 -11.21 20.02 3.74
N ASP A 168 -10.58 20.63 2.74
CA ASP A 168 -11.17 21.72 1.97
C ASP A 168 -12.25 21.21 0.98
N ALA A 169 -12.03 20.05 0.36
CA ALA A 169 -13.00 19.40 -0.54
C ALA A 169 -14.11 18.63 0.19
N ARG A 170 -14.10 18.59 1.53
CA ARG A 170 -15.00 17.75 2.36
C ARG A 170 -16.48 17.91 2.04
N ALA A 171 -16.93 19.13 1.76
CA ALA A 171 -18.33 19.39 1.42
C ALA A 171 -18.73 18.75 0.09
N GLU A 172 -17.86 18.78 -0.92
CA GLU A 172 -18.13 18.13 -2.22
C GLU A 172 -18.01 16.62 -2.13
N LEU A 173 -17.03 16.08 -1.38
CA LEU A 173 -16.91 14.65 -1.11
C LEU A 173 -18.20 14.09 -0.47
N ALA A 174 -18.74 14.77 0.56
CA ALA A 174 -19.99 14.36 1.21
C ALA A 174 -21.21 14.40 0.24
N ARG A 175 -21.28 15.40 -0.64
CA ARG A 175 -22.33 15.48 -1.67
C ARG A 175 -22.20 14.36 -2.69
N ALA A 176 -20.98 14.01 -3.10
CA ALA A 176 -20.73 12.91 -4.03
C ALA A 176 -21.14 11.56 -3.44
N GLU A 177 -20.89 11.34 -2.14
CA GLU A 177 -21.36 10.14 -1.44
C GLU A 177 -22.89 10.03 -1.41
N THR A 178 -23.57 11.14 -1.15
CA THR A 178 -25.04 11.17 -1.18
C THR A 178 -25.56 10.84 -2.58
N ARG A 179 -24.97 11.42 -3.64
CA ARG A 179 -25.31 11.08 -5.03
C ARG A 179 -25.06 9.61 -5.35
N ALA A 180 -23.94 9.04 -4.89
CA ALA A 180 -23.65 7.62 -5.09
C ALA A 180 -24.68 6.71 -4.41
N ALA A 181 -25.10 7.05 -3.19
CA ALA A 181 -26.17 6.33 -2.47
C ALA A 181 -27.54 6.45 -3.15
N GLU A 182 -27.88 7.63 -3.69
CA GLU A 182 -29.13 7.82 -4.46
C GLU A 182 -29.13 6.99 -5.74
N ARG A 183 -27.99 6.93 -6.46
CA ARG A 183 -27.82 6.10 -7.66
C ARG A 183 -27.97 4.61 -7.34
N SER A 184 -27.33 4.12 -6.27
CA SER A 184 -27.43 2.71 -5.88
C SER A 184 -28.86 2.34 -5.46
N ALA A 185 -29.55 3.21 -4.72
CA ALA A 185 -30.96 3.02 -4.36
C ALA A 185 -31.90 3.06 -5.58
N ALA A 186 -31.61 3.88 -6.59
CA ALA A 186 -32.36 3.90 -7.84
C ALA A 186 -32.17 2.60 -8.64
N LEU A 187 -30.93 2.10 -8.73
CA LEU A 187 -30.64 0.81 -9.39
C LEU A 187 -31.29 -0.38 -8.69
N ALA A 188 -31.27 -0.41 -7.35
CA ALA A 188 -31.93 -1.46 -6.58
C ALA A 188 -33.45 -1.46 -6.80
N ARG A 189 -34.08 -0.27 -6.85
CA ARG A 189 -35.52 -0.15 -7.17
C ARG A 189 -35.83 -0.60 -8.60
N ALA A 190 -34.98 -0.26 -9.57
CA ALA A 190 -35.15 -0.71 -10.95
C ALA A 190 -35.01 -2.23 -11.07
N ALA A 191 -34.08 -2.85 -10.33
CA ALA A 191 -33.91 -4.30 -10.29
C ALA A 191 -35.13 -4.99 -9.67
N ALA A 192 -35.71 -4.43 -8.59
CA ALA A 192 -36.91 -4.98 -7.97
C ALA A 192 -38.15 -4.93 -8.88
N LEU A 193 -38.29 -3.86 -9.67
CA LEU A 193 -39.37 -3.75 -10.66
C LEU A 193 -39.20 -4.72 -11.84
N ALA A 194 -37.96 -5.04 -12.21
CA ALA A 194 -37.68 -6.00 -13.30
C ALA A 194 -37.95 -7.46 -12.90
N ASP A 195 -37.91 -7.78 -11.61
CA ASP A 195 -38.18 -9.14 -11.11
C ASP A 195 -39.70 -9.44 -11.11
N ASP A 196 -40.52 -8.43 -10.80
CA ASP A 196 -41.99 -8.53 -10.75
C ASP A 196 -42.62 -8.77 -12.14
N GLU A 197 -42.00 -8.28 -13.22
CA GLU A 197 -42.51 -8.44 -14.60
C GLU A 197 -42.25 -9.84 -15.18
N SER A 198 -41.55 -10.74 -14.46
CA SER A 198 -41.15 -12.06 -14.98
C SER A 198 -42.05 -13.23 -14.57
N LEU A 199 -43.08 -13.00 -13.73
CA LEU A 199 -43.91 -14.07 -13.14
C LEU A 199 -45.29 -14.29 -13.80
N ASP A 200 -45.69 -13.47 -14.78
CA ASP A 200 -47.01 -13.61 -15.44
C ASP A 200 -46.96 -14.23 -16.85
N ASP A 201 -45.81 -14.70 -17.33
CA ASP A 201 -45.71 -15.50 -18.58
C ASP A 201 -45.82 -17.01 -18.29
N GLU A 202 -46.72 -17.38 -17.36
CA GLU A 202 -47.16 -18.75 -17.16
C GLU A 202 -48.05 -19.17 -18.32
N PHE A 203 -47.39 -19.60 -19.40
CA PHE A 203 -47.80 -20.70 -20.28
C PHE A 203 -49.29 -21.07 -20.24
N ASP A 204 -50.11 -20.28 -20.93
CA ASP A 204 -51.39 -20.78 -21.45
C ASP A 204 -51.08 -21.65 -22.69
N ASP A 205 -50.61 -22.87 -22.42
CA ASP A 205 -50.51 -23.96 -23.39
C ASP A 205 -51.94 -24.46 -23.69
N GLY A 206 -52.68 -23.64 -24.43
CA GLY A 206 -54.14 -23.74 -24.60
C GLY A 206 -54.61 -23.51 -26.04
N ALA A 207 -54.15 -24.37 -26.96
CA ALA A 207 -54.88 -24.81 -28.15
C ALA A 207 -55.44 -23.76 -29.17
N ALA A 208 -54.75 -23.76 -30.33
CA ALA A 208 -55.31 -23.93 -31.67
C ALA A 208 -56.09 -22.79 -32.38
N ALA A 209 -55.53 -22.48 -33.56
CA ALA A 209 -56.19 -22.30 -34.85
C ALA A 209 -56.73 -20.91 -35.28
N ASN A 210 -56.24 -20.52 -36.46
CA ASN A 210 -56.82 -19.61 -37.47
C ASN A 210 -56.86 -18.11 -37.16
N ALA A 211 -56.08 -17.33 -37.90
CA ALA A 211 -56.60 -16.67 -39.11
C ALA A 211 -55.56 -15.70 -39.68
N GLU A 212 -55.25 -15.89 -40.95
CA GLU A 212 -54.59 -14.91 -41.80
C GLU A 212 -55.45 -13.63 -41.89
N GLY A 213 -54.84 -12.46 -41.68
CA GLY A 213 -55.46 -11.21 -42.12
C GLY A 213 -55.06 -9.96 -41.34
N ALA A 214 -54.77 -8.89 -42.10
CA ALA A 214 -54.75 -7.48 -41.69
C ALA A 214 -53.45 -6.91 -41.09
N LEU A 215 -52.53 -6.64 -42.01
CA LEU A 215 -51.83 -5.35 -42.20
C LEU A 215 -52.24 -4.19 -41.26
N GLY A 216 -51.26 -3.61 -40.55
CA GLY A 216 -51.30 -2.18 -40.21
C GLY A 216 -50.58 -1.75 -38.92
N GLY A 217 -49.32 -1.29 -39.05
CA GLY A 217 -48.62 -0.39 -38.10
C GLY A 217 -48.23 -1.00 -36.75
N THR A 218 -47.07 -0.81 -36.15
CA THR A 218 -45.99 0.16 -36.28
C THR A 218 -44.70 -0.52 -35.81
N ARG A 219 -43.84 -0.96 -36.75
CA ARG A 219 -42.49 -1.46 -36.43
C ARG A 219 -41.49 -0.32 -36.53
N ALA A 220 -41.20 0.32 -35.39
CA ALA A 220 -40.05 1.20 -35.25
C ALA A 220 -39.53 1.15 -33.81
N ASN A 221 -38.77 0.08 -33.48
CA ASN A 221 -37.73 0.10 -32.42
C ASN A 221 -36.83 -1.16 -32.46
N GLY A 222 -36.61 -1.76 -33.63
CA GLY A 222 -35.77 -2.96 -33.79
C GLY A 222 -34.30 -2.69 -34.14
N ARG A 223 -33.74 -1.51 -33.85
CA ARG A 223 -32.39 -1.11 -34.34
C ARG A 223 -31.24 -1.21 -33.33
N SER A 224 -31.42 -1.72 -32.10
CA SER A 224 -30.33 -1.72 -31.09
C SER A 224 -29.66 -3.08 -30.82
N ALA A 225 -30.28 -4.22 -31.13
CA ALA A 225 -29.72 -5.52 -30.74
C ALA A 225 -28.51 -5.97 -31.58
N THR A 226 -28.49 -5.62 -32.87
CA THR A 226 -27.42 -6.08 -33.80
C THR A 226 -26.18 -5.20 -33.76
N THR A 227 -26.32 -3.90 -33.47
CA THR A 227 -25.19 -2.97 -33.29
C THR A 227 -24.46 -3.20 -31.96
N TRP A 228 -25.17 -3.62 -30.92
CA TRP A 228 -24.55 -3.97 -29.62
C TRP A 228 -23.66 -5.22 -29.72
N ARG A 229 -24.08 -6.24 -30.46
CA ARG A 229 -23.27 -7.47 -30.69
C ARG A 229 -21.96 -7.21 -31.43
N ARG A 230 -21.94 -6.27 -32.40
CA ARG A 230 -20.69 -5.91 -33.08
C ARG A 230 -19.74 -5.14 -32.17
N ARG A 231 -20.26 -4.29 -31.29
CA ARG A 231 -19.43 -3.55 -30.32
C ARG A 231 -18.87 -4.48 -29.25
N SER A 232 -19.67 -5.40 -28.71
CA SER A 232 -19.19 -6.36 -27.69
C SER A 232 -18.14 -7.33 -28.25
N GLN A 233 -18.25 -7.71 -29.52
CA GLN A 233 -17.26 -8.58 -30.17
C GLN A 233 -15.89 -7.88 -30.30
N VAL A 234 -15.84 -6.57 -30.57
CA VAL A 234 -14.58 -5.81 -30.62
C VAL A 234 -13.91 -5.77 -29.23
N TRP A 235 -14.69 -5.52 -28.17
CA TRP A 235 -14.17 -5.50 -26.79
C TRP A 235 -13.64 -6.87 -26.33
N MET A 236 -14.30 -7.95 -26.74
CA MET A 236 -13.86 -9.31 -26.43
C MET A 236 -12.52 -9.65 -27.11
N TRP A 237 -12.34 -9.26 -28.38
CA TRP A 237 -11.05 -9.47 -29.08
C TRP A 237 -9.91 -8.64 -28.50
N THR A 238 -10.15 -7.41 -28.06
CA THR A 238 -9.12 -6.60 -27.38
C THR A 238 -8.70 -7.20 -26.05
N ALA A 239 -9.65 -7.76 -25.27
CA ALA A 239 -9.32 -8.43 -24.01
C ALA A 239 -8.47 -9.70 -24.23
N VAL A 240 -8.79 -10.49 -25.27
CA VAL A 240 -7.99 -11.67 -25.65
C VAL A 240 -6.59 -11.26 -26.10
N ALA A 241 -6.46 -10.21 -26.91
CA ALA A 241 -5.16 -9.72 -27.37
C ALA A 241 -4.27 -9.23 -26.21
N CYS A 242 -4.84 -8.49 -25.24
CA CYS A 242 -4.11 -8.08 -24.04
C CYS A 242 -3.71 -9.28 -23.18
N GLY A 243 -4.58 -10.29 -23.02
CA GLY A 243 -4.26 -11.51 -22.28
C GLY A 243 -3.10 -12.30 -22.89
N VAL A 244 -3.05 -12.41 -24.22
CA VAL A 244 -1.94 -13.07 -24.94
C VAL A 244 -0.63 -12.29 -24.80
N LEU A 245 -0.68 -10.96 -24.86
CA LEU A 245 0.51 -10.11 -24.64
C LEU A 245 1.06 -10.25 -23.22
N LEU A 246 0.19 -10.29 -22.20
CA LEU A 246 0.61 -10.48 -20.81
C LEU A 246 1.20 -11.88 -20.58
N LEU A 247 0.58 -12.93 -21.14
CA LEU A 247 1.14 -14.29 -21.07
C LEU A 247 2.48 -14.41 -21.80
N GLY A 248 2.65 -13.73 -22.94
CA GLY A 248 3.93 -13.67 -23.65
C GLY A 248 5.03 -12.97 -22.84
N GLY A 249 4.70 -11.88 -22.15
CA GLY A 249 5.65 -11.15 -21.30
C GLY A 249 6.13 -11.97 -20.09
N VAL A 250 5.22 -12.66 -19.41
CA VAL A 250 5.56 -13.51 -18.26
C VAL A 250 6.42 -14.72 -18.68
N ALA A 251 6.15 -15.32 -19.84
CA ALA A 251 6.95 -16.43 -20.35
C ALA A 251 8.40 -16.02 -20.65
N LEU A 252 8.64 -14.76 -21.05
CA LEU A 252 9.97 -14.24 -21.36
C LEU A 252 10.83 -14.05 -20.10
N VAL A 253 10.22 -13.56 -19.00
CA VAL A 253 10.90 -13.36 -17.71
C VAL A 253 11.27 -14.70 -17.03
N VAL A 254 10.41 -15.72 -17.16
CA VAL A 254 10.69 -17.04 -16.58
C VAL A 254 11.81 -17.77 -17.31
N VAL A 255 12.00 -17.55 -18.62
CA VAL A 255 13.11 -18.16 -19.38
C VAL A 255 14.46 -17.57 -18.99
N GLU A 256 14.54 -16.30 -18.60
CA GLU A 256 15.80 -15.69 -18.10
C GLU A 256 16.19 -16.18 -16.70
N GLN A 257 15.24 -16.61 -15.86
CA GLN A 257 15.54 -17.09 -14.51
C GLN A 257 15.91 -18.58 -14.43
N VAL A 258 15.61 -19.38 -15.46
CA VAL A 258 15.78 -20.85 -15.43
C VAL A 258 17.06 -21.32 -16.13
N ALA A 259 17.83 -20.43 -16.78
CA ALA A 259 19.10 -20.80 -17.42
C ALA A 259 20.29 -19.86 -17.11
N PRO A 260 20.80 -19.80 -15.86
CA PRO A 260 22.06 -19.16 -15.54
C PRO A 260 23.24 -20.13 -15.75
N GLU A 261 23.39 -20.71 -16.94
CA GLU A 261 24.57 -21.54 -17.27
C GLU A 261 25.26 -21.03 -18.53
N ALA A 262 26.04 -19.95 -18.39
CA ALA A 262 27.29 -19.73 -19.13
C ALA A 262 27.97 -18.44 -18.64
N THR A 263 28.70 -18.52 -17.54
CA THR A 263 29.83 -17.59 -17.31
C THR A 263 31.03 -18.39 -16.84
N PRO A 264 32.10 -18.49 -17.63
CA PRO A 264 33.26 -19.29 -17.28
C PRO A 264 34.21 -18.46 -16.41
N GLY A 265 34.63 -19.07 -15.30
CA GLY A 265 35.89 -18.75 -14.65
C GLY A 265 35.76 -17.97 -13.35
N PHE A 266 35.88 -18.67 -12.22
CA PHE A 266 36.80 -18.30 -11.16
C PHE A 266 37.26 -19.55 -10.40
N ALA A 267 38.49 -19.46 -9.91
CA ALA A 267 39.41 -20.55 -9.69
C ALA A 267 39.12 -21.44 -8.48
N LEU A 268 39.61 -22.67 -8.62
CA LEU A 268 39.79 -23.72 -7.62
C LEU A 268 40.57 -23.25 -6.38
N LEU A 269 40.08 -23.61 -5.19
CA LEU A 269 40.87 -23.82 -3.98
C LEU A 269 40.38 -25.12 -3.30
N PRO A 270 41.25 -26.09 -3.00
CA PRO A 270 40.86 -27.34 -2.35
C PRO A 270 41.12 -27.32 -0.84
N GLY A 271 40.14 -27.86 -0.09
CA GLY A 271 40.39 -28.60 1.15
C GLY A 271 40.29 -27.85 2.47
N ALA A 272 39.35 -28.29 3.32
CA ALA A 272 39.64 -28.71 4.70
C ALA A 272 38.42 -29.41 5.31
N ALA A 273 38.72 -30.43 6.11
CA ALA A 273 37.80 -31.39 6.69
C ALA A 273 36.98 -30.84 7.87
N GLY A 274 35.81 -31.47 8.04
CA GLY A 274 35.09 -31.77 9.29
C GLY A 274 35.37 -30.97 10.56
N THR A 275 34.32 -30.28 11.04
CA THR A 275 34.15 -29.94 12.45
C THR A 275 32.67 -30.05 12.82
N GLY A 276 32.40 -30.77 13.91
CA GLY A 276 31.09 -31.19 14.37
C GLY A 276 30.12 -30.08 14.72
N ILE A 277 28.84 -30.43 14.62
CA ILE A 277 27.71 -29.63 15.07
C ILE A 277 27.74 -29.63 16.60
N PRO A 278 27.90 -28.48 17.29
CA PRO A 278 27.73 -28.43 18.73
C PRO A 278 26.24 -28.61 19.07
N SER A 279 25.94 -29.69 19.80
CA SER A 279 24.69 -29.83 20.53
C SER A 279 24.66 -28.77 21.64
N PRO A 280 23.67 -27.86 21.69
CA PRO A 280 23.60 -26.89 22.77
C PRO A 280 23.25 -27.61 24.07
N SER A 281 24.21 -27.67 24.99
CA SER A 281 23.96 -28.06 26.37
C SER A 281 23.08 -27.00 27.04
N ALA A 282 21.88 -27.41 27.46
CA ALA A 282 20.98 -26.61 28.28
C ALA A 282 21.72 -26.20 29.57
N THR A 283 22.02 -24.91 29.67
CA THR A 283 22.43 -24.31 30.94
C THR A 283 21.14 -23.90 31.65
N GLU A 284 20.75 -24.67 32.66
CA GLU A 284 19.70 -24.28 33.61
C GLU A 284 20.09 -22.95 34.27
N THR A 285 19.61 -21.86 33.68
CA THR A 285 19.71 -20.52 34.25
C THR A 285 18.40 -20.26 34.98
N ALA A 286 18.48 -20.27 36.30
CA ALA A 286 17.36 -20.07 37.18
C ALA A 286 16.65 -18.72 36.93
N GLY A 287 15.33 -18.78 36.72
CA GLY A 287 14.39 -17.72 37.11
C GLY A 287 14.32 -16.44 36.26
N GLY A 288 14.85 -16.44 35.03
CA GLY A 288 14.58 -15.35 34.09
C GLY A 288 13.14 -15.43 33.59
N THR A 289 12.30 -14.46 33.92
CA THR A 289 11.02 -14.28 33.23
C THR A 289 11.29 -14.15 31.74
N SER A 290 10.65 -15.00 30.93
CA SER A 290 10.73 -14.97 29.48
C SER A 290 10.48 -13.54 28.98
N LEU A 291 11.40 -12.97 28.19
CA LEU A 291 11.32 -11.57 27.71
C LEU A 291 9.98 -11.29 27.03
N GLY A 292 9.40 -12.26 26.33
CA GLY A 292 8.08 -12.14 25.74
C GLY A 292 6.98 -11.87 26.77
N LEU A 293 7.01 -12.51 27.94
CA LEU A 293 5.98 -12.32 28.97
C LEU A 293 6.03 -10.94 29.64
N THR A 294 7.17 -10.24 29.56
CA THR A 294 7.30 -8.88 30.12
C THR A 294 6.35 -7.88 29.45
N ILE A 295 5.82 -8.20 28.26
CA ILE A 295 4.81 -7.37 27.56
C ILE A 295 3.54 -7.13 28.40
N PHE A 296 3.20 -8.07 29.29
CA PHE A 296 2.05 -7.95 30.18
C PHE A 296 2.36 -7.16 31.45
N GLU A 297 3.62 -7.14 31.87
CA GLU A 297 4.08 -6.48 33.09
C GLU A 297 4.40 -5.01 32.86
N ASP A 298 4.74 -4.62 31.62
CA ASP A 298 5.07 -3.23 31.28
C ASP A 298 3.82 -2.34 31.27
N PRO A 299 3.68 -1.39 32.24
CA PRO A 299 2.55 -0.48 32.30
C PRO A 299 2.63 0.64 31.26
N THR A 300 3.80 0.84 30.62
CA THR A 300 3.98 1.86 29.58
C THR A 300 3.39 1.42 28.24
N LEU A 301 3.26 0.12 28.02
CA LEU A 301 2.49 -0.45 26.93
C LEU A 301 1.00 -0.32 27.26
N ALA A 302 0.41 0.80 26.86
CA ALA A 302 -1.02 1.04 27.04
C ALA A 302 -1.83 -0.17 26.51
N PRO A 303 -2.85 -0.63 27.26
CA PRO A 303 -3.77 -1.66 26.78
C PRO A 303 -4.29 -1.24 25.41
N SER A 304 -4.14 -2.12 24.42
CA SER A 304 -4.67 -1.83 23.10
C SER A 304 -6.20 -1.80 23.20
N ILE A 305 -6.84 -0.86 22.49
CA ILE A 305 -8.31 -0.73 22.51
C ILE A 305 -8.88 -2.08 22.07
N PRO A 306 -9.65 -2.77 22.94
CA PRO A 306 -10.13 -4.10 22.62
C PRO A 306 -11.04 -4.01 21.39
N PRO A 307 -10.83 -4.85 20.36
CA PRO A 307 -11.83 -5.00 19.31
C PRO A 307 -13.22 -5.25 19.91
N ALA A 308 -14.25 -4.75 19.24
CA ALA A 308 -15.61 -4.95 19.72
C ALA A 308 -15.90 -6.46 19.84
N ASN A 309 -16.39 -6.89 21.01
CA ASN A 309 -16.76 -8.28 21.32
C ASN A 309 -15.59 -9.27 21.52
N ILE A 310 -14.54 -8.90 22.26
CA ILE A 310 -13.61 -9.92 22.79
C ILE A 310 -14.37 -10.87 23.69
N ASP A 311 -14.12 -12.17 23.54
CA ASP A 311 -14.69 -13.19 24.41
C ASP A 311 -14.39 -12.86 25.89
N PRO A 312 -15.40 -12.84 26.78
CA PRO A 312 -15.20 -12.55 28.20
C PRO A 312 -14.20 -13.51 28.89
N TYR A 313 -13.82 -14.61 28.25
CA TYR A 313 -12.75 -15.51 28.68
C TYR A 313 -11.36 -14.85 28.81
N TYR A 314 -11.10 -13.76 28.09
CA TYR A 314 -9.82 -13.04 28.14
C TYR A 314 -9.85 -11.86 29.11
N LYS A 315 -8.67 -11.49 29.65
CA LYS A 315 -8.52 -10.29 30.47
C LYS A 315 -8.33 -9.07 29.55
N PRO A 316 -9.26 -8.10 29.52
CA PRO A 316 -9.14 -6.95 28.62
C PRO A 316 -7.89 -6.11 28.92
N ASP A 317 -7.49 -6.03 30.19
CA ASP A 317 -6.34 -5.20 30.62
C ASP A 317 -4.98 -5.77 30.20
N SER A 318 -4.89 -7.05 29.87
CA SER A 318 -3.66 -7.71 29.39
C SER A 318 -3.54 -7.70 27.87
N LEU A 319 -4.49 -7.10 27.16
CA LEU A 319 -4.46 -7.05 25.70
C LEU A 319 -3.32 -6.15 25.21
N ARG A 320 -2.43 -6.72 24.40
CA ARG A 320 -1.28 -6.03 23.79
C ARG A 320 -1.28 -6.30 22.29
N LEU A 321 -1.30 -5.25 21.48
CA LEU A 321 -1.15 -5.37 20.04
C LEU A 321 0.27 -5.83 19.73
N LEU A 322 0.40 -7.00 19.08
CA LEU A 322 1.67 -7.44 18.52
C LEU A 322 1.85 -6.77 17.15
N GLY A 323 0.87 -6.90 16.25
CA GLY A 323 0.94 -6.23 14.95
C GLY A 323 -0.25 -6.53 14.05
N VAL A 324 -0.19 -6.01 12.83
CA VAL A 324 -1.18 -6.24 11.77
C VAL A 324 -0.54 -7.17 10.74
N ALA A 325 -1.12 -8.36 10.60
CA ALA A 325 -0.61 -9.44 9.76
C ALA A 325 -0.98 -9.27 8.28
N ASP A 326 -2.20 -8.80 8.03
CA ASP A 326 -2.80 -8.52 6.73
C ASP A 326 -3.81 -7.37 6.91
N THR A 327 -4.37 -6.80 5.84
CA THR A 327 -5.33 -5.68 5.92
C THR A 327 -6.52 -5.98 6.84
N ASP A 328 -6.86 -7.26 6.95
CA ASP A 328 -8.05 -7.74 7.64
C ASP A 328 -7.73 -8.53 8.91
N LEU A 329 -6.46 -8.72 9.28
CA LEU A 329 -6.03 -9.59 10.39
C LEU A 329 -5.10 -8.86 11.37
N THR A 330 -5.59 -8.64 12.59
CA THR A 330 -4.80 -8.04 13.67
C THR A 330 -4.45 -9.09 14.72
N VAL A 331 -3.22 -9.08 15.21
CA VAL A 331 -2.68 -10.07 16.15
C VAL A 331 -2.39 -9.40 17.49
N TYR A 332 -2.88 -10.01 18.56
CA TYR A 332 -2.72 -9.57 19.93
C TYR A 332 -2.08 -10.67 20.80
N ALA A 333 -1.28 -10.26 21.76
CA ALA A 333 -0.96 -11.06 22.94
C ALA A 333 -1.98 -10.73 24.03
N VAL A 334 -2.51 -11.74 24.72
CA VAL A 334 -3.48 -11.55 25.80
C VAL A 334 -3.33 -12.66 26.84
N GLU A 335 -3.63 -12.36 28.11
CA GLU A 335 -3.77 -13.40 29.14
C GLU A 335 -5.23 -13.82 29.30
N ASN A 336 -5.50 -15.12 29.42
CA ASN A 336 -6.83 -15.60 29.80
C ASN A 336 -7.11 -15.41 31.30
N ARG A 337 -8.32 -15.78 31.75
CA ARG A 337 -8.72 -15.70 33.16
C ARG A 337 -7.88 -16.54 34.14
N ILE A 338 -7.13 -17.52 33.66
CA ILE A 338 -6.25 -18.38 34.47
C ILE A 338 -4.76 -18.04 34.26
N ASP A 339 -4.46 -16.81 33.83
CA ASP A 339 -3.10 -16.28 33.68
C ASP A 339 -2.23 -17.03 32.65
N GLN A 340 -2.84 -17.67 31.65
CA GLN A 340 -2.11 -18.28 30.54
C GLN A 340 -1.94 -17.28 29.40
N PRO A 341 -0.72 -17.14 28.84
CA PRO A 341 -0.50 -16.34 27.64
C PRO A 341 -1.21 -17.00 26.44
N CYS A 342 -1.92 -16.17 25.69
CA CYS A 342 -2.64 -16.53 24.49
C CYS A 342 -2.22 -15.62 23.34
N LEU A 343 -2.08 -16.21 22.16
CA LEU A 343 -1.97 -15.50 20.89
C LEU A 343 -3.37 -15.42 20.28
N LEU A 344 -3.90 -14.21 20.12
CA LEU A 344 -5.25 -13.94 19.64
C LEU A 344 -5.16 -13.23 18.29
N ALA A 345 -5.73 -13.83 17.26
CA ALA A 345 -5.90 -13.20 15.96
C ALA A 345 -7.36 -12.80 15.76
N VAL A 346 -7.58 -11.53 15.41
CA VAL A 346 -8.91 -10.93 15.24
C VAL A 346 -9.03 -10.40 13.82
N TYR A 347 -10.07 -10.85 13.12
CA TYR A 347 -10.43 -10.37 11.80
C TYR A 347 -11.28 -9.09 11.88
N THR A 348 -11.31 -8.31 10.80
CA THR A 348 -12.15 -7.09 10.70
C THR A 348 -13.65 -7.37 10.80
N ASP A 349 -14.08 -8.59 10.50
CA ASP A 349 -15.47 -9.04 10.66
C ASP A 349 -15.84 -9.42 12.12
N GLY A 350 -14.86 -9.38 13.03
CA GLY A 350 -15.00 -9.75 14.44
C GLY A 350 -14.78 -11.24 14.72
N THR A 351 -14.50 -12.06 13.71
CA THR A 351 -14.13 -13.46 13.88
C THR A 351 -12.78 -13.54 14.59
N GLN A 352 -12.68 -14.43 15.57
CA GLN A 352 -11.50 -14.55 16.43
C GLN A 352 -10.97 -15.99 16.40
N SER A 353 -9.66 -16.14 16.47
CA SER A 353 -8.98 -17.43 16.65
C SER A 353 -7.86 -17.24 17.67
N ALA A 354 -7.73 -18.18 18.61
CA ALA A 354 -6.75 -18.06 19.67
C ALA A 354 -6.09 -19.41 19.99
N THR A 355 -4.85 -19.35 20.46
CA THR A 355 -4.15 -20.48 21.05
C THR A 355 -3.48 -20.02 22.33
N CYS A 356 -3.77 -20.73 23.43
CA CYS A 356 -3.22 -20.47 24.75
C CYS A 356 -2.29 -21.60 25.16
N VAL A 357 -1.23 -21.27 25.87
CA VAL A 357 -0.29 -22.24 26.46
C VAL A 357 0.03 -21.84 27.89
N THR A 358 0.59 -22.76 28.67
CA THR A 358 1.11 -22.44 30.02
C THR A 358 2.33 -21.51 29.95
N LYS A 359 2.66 -20.79 31.04
CA LYS A 359 3.83 -19.90 31.08
C LYS A 359 5.14 -20.68 30.85
N GLU A 360 5.19 -21.91 31.36
CA GLU A 360 6.31 -22.84 31.18
C GLU A 360 6.45 -23.29 29.72
N GLU A 361 5.35 -23.67 29.06
CA GLU A 361 5.36 -24.01 27.63
C GLU A 361 5.79 -22.82 26.78
N PHE A 362 5.23 -21.62 27.07
CA PHE A 362 5.63 -20.39 26.37
C PHE A 362 7.12 -20.13 26.52
N ALA A 363 7.68 -20.26 27.73
CA ALA A 363 9.12 -20.05 27.95
C ALA A 363 9.98 -21.05 27.17
N SER A 364 9.49 -22.27 26.93
CA SER A 364 10.22 -23.32 26.22
C SER A 364 10.16 -23.23 24.69
N MET A 365 9.00 -22.87 24.12
CA MET A 365 8.74 -23.01 22.68
C MET A 365 8.01 -21.81 22.05
N GLY A 366 7.51 -20.86 22.85
CA GLY A 366 6.60 -19.81 22.38
C GLY A 366 5.18 -20.30 22.15
N ILE A 367 4.40 -19.53 21.39
CA ILE A 367 3.04 -19.88 20.92
C ILE A 367 3.00 -19.82 19.41
N GLU A 368 2.39 -20.82 18.79
CA GLU A 368 2.08 -20.85 17.36
C GLU A 368 0.55 -20.97 17.19
N LEU A 369 -0.03 -20.04 16.44
CA LEU A 369 -1.45 -20.04 16.05
C LEU A 369 -1.54 -20.32 14.54
N ARG A 370 -2.13 -21.45 14.19
CA ARG A 370 -2.42 -21.82 12.81
C ARG A 370 -3.82 -21.37 12.44
N ILE A 371 -3.91 -20.44 11.50
CA ILE A 371 -5.16 -19.86 11.04
C ILE A 371 -5.40 -20.35 9.63
N THR A 372 -6.51 -21.06 9.44
CA THR A 372 -6.99 -21.40 8.11
C THR A 372 -7.79 -20.19 7.62
N SER A 373 -7.14 -19.22 6.98
CA SER A 373 -7.87 -18.05 6.48
C SER A 373 -8.66 -18.47 5.24
N LEU A 374 -9.99 -18.48 5.38
CA LEU A 374 -10.89 -18.45 4.24
C LEU A 374 -10.87 -17.01 3.73
N ARG A 375 -9.83 -16.64 2.98
CA ARG A 375 -9.77 -15.33 2.32
C ARG A 375 -10.99 -15.21 1.42
N VAL A 376 -11.94 -14.38 1.81
CA VAL A 376 -13.01 -13.93 0.93
C VAL A 376 -12.35 -12.83 0.10
N ASN A 377 -11.75 -13.19 -1.04
CA ASN A 377 -11.29 -12.20 -1.98
C ASN A 377 -12.46 -11.23 -2.24
N GLY A 378 -12.21 -9.94 -2.03
CA GLY A 378 -13.20 -8.90 -2.26
C GLY A 378 -13.87 -9.09 -3.61
N VAL A 379 -15.14 -8.68 -3.69
CA VAL A 379 -16.10 -8.94 -4.79
C VAL A 379 -15.58 -8.55 -6.20
N SER A 380 -14.45 -7.88 -6.30
CA SER A 380 -13.78 -7.49 -7.55
C SER A 380 -12.84 -8.53 -8.16
N SER A 381 -12.46 -9.60 -7.47
CA SER A 381 -11.61 -10.67 -8.04
C SER A 381 -12.45 -11.63 -8.89
N SER A 382 -12.40 -11.47 -10.21
CA SER A 382 -13.10 -12.30 -11.20
C SER A 382 -12.61 -13.76 -11.29
N TYR A 383 -11.68 -14.20 -10.43
CA TYR A 383 -11.28 -15.59 -10.30
C TYR A 383 -11.87 -16.21 -9.02
N PRO A 384 -12.85 -17.12 -9.12
CA PRO A 384 -13.51 -17.75 -7.97
C PRO A 384 -12.66 -18.87 -7.31
N TYR A 385 -11.36 -18.97 -7.60
CA TYR A 385 -10.53 -20.01 -7.00
C TYR A 385 -10.09 -19.58 -5.59
N ARG A 386 -10.77 -20.15 -4.60
CA ARG A 386 -10.40 -20.08 -3.18
C ARG A 386 -9.21 -21.01 -2.93
N SER A 387 -7.98 -20.50 -2.94
CA SER A 387 -6.90 -21.19 -2.24
C SER A 387 -7.01 -20.81 -0.77
N ALA A 388 -7.39 -21.76 0.09
CA ALA A 388 -7.24 -21.56 1.53
C ALA A 388 -5.76 -21.28 1.82
N ALA A 389 -5.45 -20.07 2.30
CA ALA A 389 -4.11 -19.78 2.77
C ALA A 389 -4.02 -20.30 4.20
N GLN A 390 -2.91 -20.96 4.53
CA GLN A 390 -2.60 -21.30 5.90
C GLN A 390 -1.63 -20.24 6.41
N ASP A 391 -2.16 -19.34 7.23
CA ASP A 391 -1.40 -18.31 7.90
C ASP A 391 -0.97 -18.87 9.26
N VAL A 392 0.33 -18.80 9.55
CA VAL A 392 0.91 -19.24 10.81
C VAL A 392 1.46 -18.02 11.52
N VAL A 393 0.85 -17.67 12.64
CA VAL A 393 1.33 -16.59 13.50
C VAL A 393 2.12 -17.23 14.63
N PHE A 394 3.30 -16.70 14.91
CA PHE A 394 4.13 -17.20 16.01
C PHE A 394 4.58 -16.06 16.92
N TRP A 395 4.72 -16.37 18.20
CA TRP A 395 5.23 -15.48 19.23
C TRP A 395 6.22 -16.23 20.11
N ASN A 396 7.48 -15.80 20.06
CA ASN A 396 8.61 -16.47 20.67
C ASN A 396 8.86 -16.01 22.11
N PRO A 397 9.59 -16.82 22.91
CA PRO A 397 9.96 -16.46 24.29
C PRO A 397 10.81 -15.17 24.38
N ASP A 398 11.52 -14.80 23.33
CA ASP A 398 12.33 -13.57 23.30
C ASP A 398 11.50 -12.30 23.04
N GLY A 399 10.19 -12.44 22.82
CA GLY A 399 9.28 -11.35 22.48
C GLY A 399 9.18 -11.06 20.99
N SER A 400 9.99 -11.71 20.15
CA SER A 400 9.82 -11.63 18.70
C SER A 400 8.52 -12.32 18.28
N TYR A 401 7.82 -11.74 17.31
CA TYR A 401 6.63 -12.31 16.72
C TYR A 401 6.70 -12.19 15.20
N GLY A 402 5.94 -13.02 14.49
CA GLY A 402 5.89 -12.98 13.04
C GLY A 402 4.70 -13.72 12.48
N VAL A 403 4.48 -13.50 11.18
CA VAL A 403 3.41 -14.14 10.42
C VAL A 403 4.04 -14.78 9.19
N SER A 404 3.76 -16.05 8.98
CA SER A 404 4.19 -16.80 7.81
C SER A 404 2.96 -17.28 7.06
N SER A 405 2.78 -16.79 5.83
CA SER A 405 1.71 -17.23 4.94
C SER A 405 2.25 -18.30 3.99
N SER A 406 1.70 -19.50 4.07
CA SER A 406 2.02 -20.57 3.11
C SER A 406 0.84 -20.75 2.15
N PRO A 407 1.03 -20.55 0.83
CA PRO A 407 -0.02 -20.86 -0.12
C PRO A 407 -0.25 -22.37 -0.12
N GLN A 408 -1.47 -22.82 0.19
CA GLN A 408 -1.78 -24.24 -0.01
C GLN A 408 -1.73 -24.55 -1.49
N LYS A 409 -0.76 -25.36 -1.89
CA LYS A 409 -0.71 -25.95 -3.22
C LYS A 409 -1.99 -26.75 -3.39
N SER A 410 -2.93 -26.24 -4.18
CA SER A 410 -4.16 -26.97 -4.49
C SER A 410 -3.77 -28.33 -5.06
N PRO A 411 -4.39 -29.43 -4.59
CA PRO A 411 -4.13 -30.74 -5.16
C PRO A 411 -4.41 -30.64 -6.65
N THR A 412 -3.36 -30.79 -7.47
CA THR A 412 -3.49 -30.81 -8.92
C THR A 412 -4.45 -31.95 -9.23
N SER A 413 -5.68 -31.61 -9.63
CA SER A 413 -6.66 -32.59 -10.08
C SER A 413 -6.04 -33.34 -11.25
N GLY A 414 -5.56 -34.55 -10.98
CA GLY A 414 -5.04 -35.43 -12.03
C GLY A 414 -6.14 -35.66 -13.07
N PRO A 415 -5.79 -35.83 -14.35
CA PRO A 415 -6.79 -36.13 -15.38
C PRO A 415 -7.56 -37.38 -14.96
N ALA A 416 -8.89 -37.26 -14.86
CA ALA A 416 -9.77 -38.40 -14.70
C ALA A 416 -9.59 -39.31 -15.93
N GLY A 417 -9.16 -40.55 -15.69
CA GLY A 417 -8.96 -41.58 -16.71
C GLY A 417 -10.26 -42.28 -17.10
#